data_AF-G6AXU5-F1
#
_entry.id   AF-G6AXU5-F1
#
_cell.length_a   1.000
_cell.length_b   1.000
_cell.length_c   1.000
_cell.angle_alpha   90.00
_cell.angle_beta   90.00
_cell.angle_gamma   90.00
#
_symmetry.space_group_name_H-M   'P 1'
#
loop_
_entity.id
_entity.type
_entity.pdbx_description
1 polymer ?
#
loop_
_entity_poly.entity_id
_entity_poly.type
_entity_poly.pdbx_seq_one_letter_code
_entity_poly.pdbx_strand_id
1 'polypeptide(L)'
;MELQDIISKIEIWQEWHDNYCHFVPLFIESARLCENWKDWNKDLFHEFFERGCAQCVSSLKQGYFTKEEQIKIKQDWNELAPMLKTIAESQDKPLWDIYNKIKKFLRERTSQDRRAATNRLIASLQPNLLCTIVQ
;
A
#
# COMPACT_ATOMS: atom_id res chain seq x y z
N MET A 1 -3.43 32.00 19.24
CA MET A 1 -3.52 31.30 17.94
C MET A 1 -4.27 30.03 18.24
N GLU A 2 -5.53 29.99 17.82
CA GLU A 2 -6.41 28.85 18.08
C GLU A 2 -6.13 27.74 17.06
N LEU A 3 -6.48 26.50 17.39
CA LEU A 3 -6.31 25.36 16.50
C LEU A 3 -7.00 25.59 15.13
N GLN A 4 -8.13 26.28 15.13
CA GLN A 4 -8.88 26.65 13.92
C GLN A 4 -8.10 27.60 12.99
N ASP A 5 -7.27 28.48 13.56
CA ASP A 5 -6.41 29.39 12.78
C ASP A 5 -5.26 28.65 12.10
N ILE A 6 -4.85 27.51 12.65
CA ILE A 6 -3.82 26.65 12.08
C ILE A 6 -4.41 25.79 10.97
N ILE A 7 -5.59 25.19 11.21
CA ILE A 7 -6.29 24.35 10.22
C ILE A 7 -6.64 25.13 8.96
N SER A 8 -7.12 26.37 9.10
CA SER A 8 -7.48 27.23 7.96
C SER A 8 -6.28 27.63 7.08
N LYS A 9 -5.05 27.41 7.54
CA LYS A 9 -3.81 27.66 6.81
C LYS A 9 -3.17 26.39 6.24
N ILE A 10 -3.78 25.22 6.46
CA ILE A 10 -3.32 23.97 5.86
C ILE A 10 -3.69 24.01 4.37
N GLU A 11 -2.68 24.12 3.52
CA GLU A 11 -2.85 23.93 2.08
C GLU A 11 -2.77 22.45 1.75
N ILE A 12 -3.83 21.93 1.13
CA ILE A 12 -3.86 20.56 0.61
C ILE A 12 -3.18 20.57 -0.75
N TRP A 13 -2.20 19.68 -0.94
CA TRP A 13 -1.63 19.45 -2.26
C TRP A 13 -2.65 18.70 -3.12
N GLN A 14 -3.44 19.46 -3.89
CA GLN A 14 -4.62 18.93 -4.59
C GLN A 14 -4.31 17.78 -5.55
N GLU A 15 -3.26 17.90 -6.36
CA GLU A 15 -2.83 16.85 -7.30
C GLU A 15 -2.54 15.53 -6.57
N TRP A 16 -1.90 15.60 -5.42
CA TRP A 16 -1.60 14.42 -4.61
C TRP A 16 -2.88 13.79 -4.04
N HIS A 17 -3.78 14.62 -3.51
CA HIS A 17 -5.07 14.20 -2.98
C HIS A 17 -5.92 13.50 -4.06
N ASP A 18 -6.03 14.11 -5.24
CA ASP A 18 -6.85 13.58 -6.34
C ASP A 18 -6.30 12.24 -6.84
N ASN A 19 -4.97 12.13 -6.97
CA ASN A 19 -4.33 10.86 -7.29
C ASN A 19 -4.62 9.81 -6.22
N TYR A 20 -4.52 10.16 -4.93
CA TYR A 20 -4.82 9.23 -3.85
C TYR A 20 -6.27 8.73 -3.91
N CYS A 21 -7.24 9.65 -4.04
CA CYS A 21 -8.67 9.33 -4.15
C CYS A 21 -9.01 8.51 -5.39
N HIS A 22 -8.25 8.67 -6.48
CA HIS A 22 -8.42 7.88 -7.69
C HIS A 22 -7.83 6.46 -7.56
N PHE A 23 -6.58 6.36 -7.12
CA PHE A 23 -5.81 5.11 -7.18
C PHE A 23 -6.12 4.13 -6.05
N VAL A 24 -6.41 4.61 -4.83
CA VAL A 24 -6.62 3.73 -3.67
C VAL A 24 -7.86 2.83 -3.81
N PRO A 25 -9.04 3.33 -4.23
CA PRO A 25 -10.19 2.46 -4.45
C PRO A 25 -9.91 1.37 -5.50
N LEU A 26 -9.26 1.73 -6.60
CA LEU A 26 -8.88 0.79 -7.66
C LEU A 26 -7.90 -0.28 -7.16
N PHE A 27 -6.96 0.11 -6.29
CA PHE A 27 -6.00 -0.79 -5.65
C PHE A 27 -6.68 -1.81 -4.77
N ILE A 28 -7.63 -1.37 -3.93
CA ILE A 28 -8.44 -2.24 -3.09
C ILE A 28 -9.26 -3.21 -3.95
N GLU A 29 -9.90 -2.72 -5.02
CA GLU A 29 -10.68 -3.56 -5.92
C GLU A 29 -9.83 -4.62 -6.62
N SER A 30 -8.66 -4.24 -7.16
CA SER A 30 -7.72 -5.16 -7.79
C SER A 30 -7.23 -6.23 -6.81
N ALA A 31 -6.95 -5.85 -5.56
CA ALA A 31 -6.57 -6.81 -4.52
C ALA A 31 -7.69 -7.80 -4.17
N ARG A 32 -8.97 -7.43 -4.33
CA ARG A 32 -10.11 -8.34 -4.11
C ARG A 32 -10.32 -9.32 -5.26
N LEU A 33 -10.17 -8.84 -6.49
CA LEU A 33 -10.59 -9.57 -7.69
C LEU A 33 -9.46 -10.38 -8.34
N CYS A 34 -8.22 -9.89 -8.28
CA CYS A 34 -7.11 -10.47 -9.04
C CYS A 34 -6.25 -11.41 -8.18
N GLU A 35 -6.30 -12.70 -8.49
CA GLU A 35 -5.47 -13.72 -7.83
C GLU A 35 -4.02 -13.71 -8.35
N ASN A 36 -3.80 -13.32 -9.61
CA ASN A 36 -2.49 -13.20 -10.21
C ASN A 36 -2.11 -11.72 -10.41
N TRP A 37 -0.87 -11.35 -10.08
CA TRP A 37 -0.37 -10.00 -10.29
C TRP A 37 -0.38 -9.55 -11.76
N LYS A 38 -0.37 -10.49 -12.72
CA LYS A 38 -0.43 -10.19 -14.15
C LYS A 38 -1.79 -9.66 -14.59
N ASP A 39 -2.84 -9.97 -13.83
CA ASP A 39 -4.21 -9.55 -14.14
C ASP A 39 -4.52 -8.16 -13.58
N TRP A 40 -3.60 -7.60 -12.80
CA TRP A 40 -3.74 -6.26 -12.24
C TRP A 40 -3.55 -5.22 -13.35
N ASN A 41 -4.24 -4.08 -13.20
CA ASN A 41 -3.89 -2.90 -14.00
C ASN A 41 -2.40 -2.58 -13.79
N LYS A 42 -1.66 -2.46 -14.90
CA LYS A 42 -0.20 -2.32 -14.87
C LYS A 42 0.25 -1.04 -14.16
N ASP A 43 -0.43 0.07 -14.40
CA ASP A 43 -0.07 1.37 -13.83
C ASP A 43 -0.36 1.39 -12.32
N LEU A 44 -1.48 0.78 -11.92
CA LEU A 44 -1.87 0.61 -10.53
C LEU A 44 -0.88 -0.31 -9.78
N PHE A 45 -0.55 -1.46 -10.35
CA PHE A 45 0.42 -2.38 -9.78
C PHE A 45 1.79 -1.74 -9.67
N HIS A 46 2.19 -0.98 -10.69
CA HIS A 46 3.40 -0.20 -10.66
C HIS A 46 3.38 0.79 -9.48
N GLU A 47 2.31 1.58 -9.34
CA GLU A 47 2.23 2.63 -8.33
C GLU A 47 2.35 2.09 -6.91
N PHE A 48 1.64 1.02 -6.55
CA PHE A 48 1.61 0.54 -5.17
C PHE A 48 2.72 -0.46 -4.83
N PHE A 49 3.16 -1.26 -5.80
CA PHE A 49 4.10 -2.35 -5.56
C PHE A 49 5.50 -2.11 -6.16
N GLU A 50 5.61 -1.75 -7.44
CA GLU A 50 6.91 -1.76 -8.15
C GLU A 50 7.69 -0.46 -8.13
N ARG A 51 7.00 0.67 -7.95
CA ARG A 51 7.59 2.00 -8.05
C ARG A 51 8.67 2.16 -7.00
N GLY A 52 9.89 2.42 -7.45
CA GLY A 52 11.10 2.45 -6.60
C GLY A 52 11.48 3.83 -6.06
N CYS A 53 10.78 4.88 -6.47
CA CYS A 53 10.99 6.24 -6.01
C CYS A 53 9.73 7.10 -6.19
N ALA A 54 9.60 8.15 -5.37
CA ALA A 54 8.56 9.17 -5.51
C ALA A 54 7.11 8.62 -5.57
N GLN A 55 6.80 7.54 -4.85
CA GLN A 55 5.41 7.08 -4.77
C GLN A 55 4.52 8.16 -4.18
N CYS A 56 3.32 8.27 -4.76
CA CYS A 56 2.31 9.26 -4.43
C CYS A 56 1.70 9.07 -3.02
N VAL A 57 2.25 8.23 -2.12
CA VAL A 57 1.62 7.97 -0.80
C VAL A 57 2.59 7.96 0.39
N SER A 58 3.91 7.80 0.19
CA SER A 58 4.90 8.12 1.24
C SER A 58 6.33 8.13 0.66
N SER A 59 7.08 9.23 0.86
CA SER A 59 8.36 9.50 0.20
C SER A 59 9.61 9.18 1.04
N LEU A 60 9.56 8.21 1.94
CA LEU A 60 10.78 7.74 2.63
C LEU A 60 11.59 6.84 1.68
N LYS A 61 12.58 7.44 1.00
CA LYS A 61 13.49 6.81 0.01
C LYS A 61 14.11 5.47 0.42
N GLN A 62 14.13 5.11 1.71
CA GLN A 62 14.74 3.89 2.25
C GLN A 62 13.80 2.67 2.33
N GLY A 63 12.56 2.77 1.85
CA GLY A 63 11.54 1.77 2.13
C GLY A 63 11.24 0.70 1.08
N TYR A 64 11.61 0.91 -0.19
CA TYR A 64 11.06 0.18 -1.35
C TYR A 64 11.66 -1.23 -1.54
N PHE A 65 10.89 -2.11 -2.21
CA PHE A 65 11.40 -3.39 -2.69
C PHE A 65 12.31 -3.17 -3.89
N THR A 66 13.49 -3.81 -3.90
CA THR A 66 14.37 -3.80 -5.09
C THR A 66 13.76 -4.61 -6.22
N LYS A 67 14.31 -4.51 -7.44
CA LYS A 67 13.80 -5.29 -8.58
C LYS A 67 13.95 -6.80 -8.36
N GLU A 68 15.04 -7.24 -7.75
CA GLU A 68 15.26 -8.64 -7.40
C GLU A 68 14.24 -9.12 -6.35
N GLU A 69 13.95 -8.29 -5.35
CA GLU A 69 12.95 -8.59 -4.32
C GLU A 69 11.54 -8.64 -4.92
N GLN A 70 11.20 -7.71 -5.82
CA GLN A 70 9.94 -7.71 -6.56
C GLN A 70 9.76 -9.01 -7.36
N ILE A 71 10.82 -9.48 -8.03
CA ILE A 71 10.78 -10.74 -8.80
C ILE A 71 10.51 -11.92 -7.86
N LYS A 72 11.21 -12.03 -6.73
CA LYS A 72 11.00 -13.11 -5.76
C LYS A 72 9.59 -13.10 -5.18
N ILE A 73 9.09 -11.93 -4.80
CA ILE A 73 7.72 -11.80 -4.28
C ILE A 73 6.69 -12.21 -5.33
N LYS A 74 6.90 -11.86 -6.60
CA LYS A 74 6.02 -12.24 -7.71
C LYS A 74 6.02 -13.72 -8.04
N GLN A 75 7.12 -14.44 -7.76
CA GLN A 75 7.19 -15.89 -7.95
C GLN A 75 6.25 -16.62 -7.00
N ASP A 76 6.13 -16.13 -5.76
CA ASP A 76 5.27 -16.71 -4.72
C ASP A 76 4.01 -15.86 -4.48
N TRP A 77 3.53 -15.18 -5.53
CA TRP A 77 2.40 -14.25 -5.42
C TRP A 77 1.11 -14.94 -4.97
N ASN A 78 0.96 -16.22 -5.31
CA ASN A 78 -0.17 -17.07 -4.89
C ASN A 78 -0.27 -17.22 -3.36
N GLU A 79 0.82 -17.08 -2.61
CA GLU A 79 0.79 -17.03 -1.15
C GLU A 79 0.39 -15.64 -0.64
N LEU A 80 0.83 -14.57 -1.32
CA LEU A 80 0.58 -13.19 -0.91
C LEU A 80 -0.84 -12.72 -1.26
N ALA A 81 -1.35 -13.04 -2.45
CA ALA A 81 -2.62 -12.55 -2.96
C ALA A 81 -3.81 -12.85 -2.04
N PRO A 82 -3.98 -14.07 -1.49
CA PRO A 82 -5.08 -14.34 -0.55
C PRO A 82 -5.02 -13.47 0.72
N MET A 83 -3.81 -13.16 1.20
CA MET A 83 -3.63 -12.28 2.36
C MET A 83 -4.01 -10.84 2.02
N LEU A 84 -3.60 -10.33 0.84
CA LEU A 84 -3.99 -8.99 0.37
C LEU A 84 -5.50 -8.88 0.17
N LYS A 85 -6.12 -9.91 -0.43
CA LYS A 85 -7.58 -10.00 -0.59
C LYS A 85 -8.32 -9.93 0.75
N THR A 86 -7.87 -10.70 1.74
CA THR A 86 -8.47 -10.71 3.08
C THR A 86 -8.44 -9.32 3.71
N ILE A 87 -7.35 -8.58 3.53
CA ILE A 87 -7.23 -7.18 4.00
C ILE A 87 -8.19 -6.27 3.22
N ALA A 88 -8.19 -6.38 1.89
CA ALA A 88 -9.03 -5.56 1.02
C ALA A 88 -10.53 -5.75 1.30
N GLU A 89 -10.98 -6.95 1.66
CA GLU A 89 -12.37 -7.26 2.01
C GLU A 89 -12.80 -6.75 3.40
N SER A 90 -11.86 -6.40 4.27
CA SER A 90 -12.13 -6.03 5.67
C SER A 90 -11.73 -4.57 5.94
N GLN A 91 -12.57 -3.60 5.62
CA GLN A 91 -12.20 -2.17 5.75
C GLN A 91 -12.37 -1.60 7.15
N ASP A 92 -13.18 -2.23 8.01
CA ASP A 92 -13.62 -1.62 9.29
C ASP A 92 -12.86 -2.13 10.52
N LYS A 93 -12.04 -3.18 10.37
CA LYS A 93 -11.29 -3.78 11.47
C LYS A 93 -9.84 -4.11 11.09
N PRO A 94 -8.88 -3.87 11.98
CA PRO A 94 -7.51 -4.25 11.74
C PRO A 94 -7.34 -5.78 11.82
N LEU A 95 -6.58 -6.34 10.88
CA LEU A 95 -6.30 -7.78 10.78
C LEU A 95 -4.86 -8.09 11.17
N TRP A 96 -4.53 -7.91 12.45
CA TRP A 96 -3.16 -8.02 12.97
C TRP A 96 -2.45 -9.32 12.60
N ASP A 97 -3.16 -10.46 12.65
CA ASP A 97 -2.58 -11.76 12.28
C ASP A 97 -2.21 -11.81 10.80
N ILE A 98 -3.04 -11.26 9.91
CA ILE A 98 -2.76 -11.20 8.48
C ILE A 98 -1.61 -10.23 8.20
N TYR A 99 -1.56 -9.08 8.87
CA TYR A 99 -0.43 -8.15 8.75
C TYR A 99 0.89 -8.81 9.14
N ASN A 100 0.90 -9.58 10.23
CA ASN A 100 2.10 -10.28 10.68
C ASN A 100 2.52 -11.39 9.71
N LYS A 101 1.55 -12.11 9.11
CA LYS A 101 1.83 -13.09 8.05
C LYS A 101 2.46 -12.43 6.82
N ILE A 102 1.91 -11.30 6.36
CA ILE A 102 2.48 -10.55 5.23
C ILE A 102 3.90 -10.05 5.57
N LYS A 103 4.10 -9.50 6.76
CA LYS A 103 5.44 -9.06 7.21
C LYS A 103 6.45 -10.20 7.19
N LYS A 104 6.06 -11.38 7.68
CA LYS A 104 6.91 -12.58 7.65
C LYS A 104 7.22 -13.02 6.22
N PHE A 105 6.18 -13.15 5.39
CA PHE A 105 6.30 -13.53 3.98
C PHE A 105 7.28 -12.62 3.22
N LEU A 106 7.17 -11.30 3.41
CA LEU A 106 8.03 -10.32 2.75
C LEU A 106 9.45 -10.38 3.31
N ARG A 107 9.61 -10.52 4.64
CA ARG A 107 10.93 -10.60 5.27
C ARG A 107 11.77 -11.78 4.77
N GLU A 108 11.13 -12.91 4.48
CA GLU A 108 11.77 -14.12 3.92
C GLU A 108 12.25 -13.92 2.46
N ARG A 109 11.69 -12.94 1.76
CA ARG A 109 11.95 -12.66 0.33
C ARG A 109 12.76 -11.39 0.11
N THR A 110 13.04 -10.64 1.17
CA THR A 110 13.83 -9.39 1.12
C THR A 110 15.18 -9.52 1.80
N SER A 111 16.17 -8.83 1.24
CA SER A 111 17.54 -8.79 1.77
C SER A 111 17.60 -8.08 3.12
N GLN A 112 16.73 -7.09 3.31
CA GLN A 112 16.62 -6.28 4.52
C GLN A 112 15.17 -6.26 5.02
N ASP A 113 14.95 -5.79 6.23
CA ASP A 113 13.61 -5.60 6.76
C ASP A 113 12.93 -4.39 6.09
N ARG A 114 12.12 -4.64 5.06
CA ARG A 114 11.41 -3.64 4.27
C ARG A 114 10.15 -3.13 4.97
N ARG A 115 10.27 -2.67 6.23
CA ARG A 115 9.13 -2.24 7.06
C ARG A 115 8.26 -1.19 6.40
N ALA A 116 8.88 -0.18 5.80
CA ALA A 116 8.15 0.91 5.18
C ALA A 116 7.34 0.46 3.96
N ALA A 117 7.93 -0.28 2.99
CA ALA A 117 7.15 -0.81 1.88
C ALA A 117 6.06 -1.80 2.32
N THR A 118 6.36 -2.64 3.32
CA THR A 118 5.39 -3.58 3.87
C THR A 118 4.19 -2.86 4.49
N ASN A 119 4.44 -1.91 5.40
CA ASN A 119 3.39 -1.16 6.06
C ASN A 119 2.61 -0.30 5.07
N ARG A 120 3.28 0.27 4.06
CA ARG A 120 2.61 1.03 3.00
C ARG A 120 1.67 0.14 2.20
N LEU A 121 2.11 -1.05 1.77
CA LEU A 121 1.27 -1.99 1.03
C LEU A 121 0.00 -2.33 1.82
N ILE A 122 0.14 -2.55 3.13
CA ILE A 122 -0.99 -2.84 4.03
C ILE A 122 -1.89 -1.60 4.21
N ALA A 123 -1.30 -0.43 4.48
CA ALA A 123 -2.05 0.80 4.73
C ALA A 123 -2.84 1.26 3.50
N SER A 124 -2.30 1.07 2.30
CA SER A 124 -3.00 1.35 1.04
C SER A 124 -4.22 0.45 0.82
N LEU A 125 -4.32 -0.71 1.48
CA LEU A 125 -5.50 -1.58 1.42
C LEU A 125 -6.55 -1.27 2.49
N GLN A 126 -6.21 -0.52 3.54
CA GLN A 126 -7.13 -0.12 4.61
C GLN A 126 -6.91 1.34 4.99
N PRO A 127 -7.20 2.27 4.05
CA PRO A 127 -6.93 3.69 4.22
C PRO A 127 -7.61 4.28 5.46
N ASN A 128 -8.85 3.87 5.75
CA ASN A 128 -9.63 4.41 6.88
C ASN A 128 -9.08 4.03 8.26
N LEU A 129 -8.29 2.95 8.35
CA LEU A 129 -7.74 2.46 9.62
C LEU A 129 -6.27 2.87 9.82
N LEU A 130 -5.51 2.95 8.73
CA LEU A 130 -4.05 3.04 8.77
C LEU A 130 -3.50 4.28 8.05
N CYS A 131 -4.37 5.14 7.52
CA CYS A 131 -4.01 6.41 6.93
C CYS A 131 -4.70 7.56 7.67
N THR A 132 -4.05 8.71 7.70
CA THR A 132 -4.58 9.95 8.30
C THR A 132 -5.23 10.86 7.27
N ILE A 133 -5.37 10.40 6.02
CA ILE A 133 -6.06 11.17 4.97
C ILE A 133 -7.55 11.08 5.28
N VAL A 134 -8.07 12.20 5.77
CA VAL A 134 -9.50 12.39 6.01
C VAL A 134 -10.13 12.68 4.65
N GLN A 135 -11.05 11.82 4.21
CA GLN A 135 -11.88 12.03 3.01
C GLN A 135 -12.92 13.14 3.24
#